data_AF-I0A171-F1
#
_entry.id   AF-I0A171-F1
#
_cell.length_a   1.000
_cell.length_b   1.000
_cell.length_c   1.000
_cell.angle_alpha   90.00
_cell.angle_beta   90.00
_cell.angle_gamma   90.00
#
_symmetry.space_group_name_H-M   'P 1'
#
loop_
_entity.id
_entity.type
_entity.pdbx_description
1 polymer ?
#
loop_
_entity_poly.entity_id
_entity_poly.type
_entity_poly.pdbx_seq_one_letter_code
_entity_poly.pdbx_strand_id
1 'polypeptide(L)'
;MVFAMQFSSGTSIFSPEVQGILTLVLLAATLALFYYAMIQMSPKKTQEEVEVKTVITCTSTGQTTERAFQKGDYVGKILGECENSGQSVITSIFEVKKEINKSKK
;
A
#
# COMPACT_ATOMS: atom_id res chain seq x y z
N MET A 1 26.29 -23.19 5.99
CA MET A 1 25.19 -23.06 6.98
C MET A 1 24.71 -24.47 7.32
N VAL A 2 25.33 -25.07 8.33
CA VAL A 2 24.97 -26.39 8.86
C VAL A 2 24.46 -26.11 10.27
N PHE A 3 23.14 -25.99 10.43
CA PHE A 3 22.55 -25.95 11.76
C PHE A 3 22.56 -27.39 12.27
N ALA A 4 23.60 -27.73 13.03
CA ALA A 4 23.67 -28.99 13.74
C ALA A 4 22.51 -29.04 14.75
N MET A 5 21.48 -29.81 14.42
CA MET A 5 20.50 -30.29 15.38
C MET A 5 21.21 -31.24 16.34
N GLN A 6 21.87 -30.69 17.35
CA GLN A 6 22.28 -31.43 18.53
C GLN A 6 21.01 -31.66 19.38
N PHE A 7 20.24 -32.70 19.05
CA PHE A 7 19.41 -33.36 20.04
C PHE A 7 20.34 -34.09 21.00
N SER A 8 20.89 -33.34 21.95
CA SER A 8 21.53 -33.91 23.13
C SER A 8 20.42 -34.52 23.98
N SER A 9 20.38 -35.85 24.00
CA SER A 9 19.60 -36.68 24.92
C SER A 9 20.12 -36.50 26.36
N GLY A 10 20.00 -35.29 26.90
CA GLY A 10 20.32 -34.97 28.28
C GLY A 10 19.11 -35.23 29.17
N THR A 11 19.11 -36.39 29.84
CA THR A 11 18.35 -36.75 31.05
C THR A 11 17.14 -35.87 31.40
N SER A 12 15.93 -36.35 31.11
CA SER A 12 14.69 -35.78 31.63
C SER A 12 14.67 -35.92 33.16
N ILE A 13 14.88 -34.80 33.87
CA ILE A 13 14.73 -34.69 35.33
C ILE A 13 13.24 -34.78 35.74
N PHE A 14 12.32 -34.68 34.77
CA PHE A 14 10.88 -34.59 34.98
C PHE A 14 10.14 -35.84 34.47
N SER A 15 8.97 -36.12 35.06
CA SER A 15 8.11 -37.23 34.63
C SER A 15 7.66 -37.07 33.17
N PRO A 16 7.43 -38.18 32.44
CA PRO A 16 7.07 -38.15 31.02
C PRO A 16 5.79 -37.35 30.73
N GLU A 17 4.86 -37.32 31.69
CA GLU A 17 3.62 -36.53 31.61
C GLU A 17 3.91 -35.02 31.62
N VAL A 18 4.81 -34.56 32.49
CA VAL A 18 5.19 -33.15 32.61
C VAL A 18 5.95 -32.68 31.37
N GLN A 19 6.78 -33.55 30.77
CA GLN A 19 7.48 -33.24 29.53
C GLN A 19 6.51 -33.03 28.35
N GLY A 20 5.45 -33.83 28.26
CA GLY A 20 4.41 -33.66 27.24
C GLY A 20 3.68 -32.32 27.39
N ILE A 21 3.31 -31.95 28.61
CA ILE A 21 2.63 -30.67 28.88
C ILE A 21 3.57 -29.49 28.58
N LEU A 22 4.84 -29.57 29.00
CA LEU A 22 5.82 -28.50 28.79
C LEU A 22 6.10 -28.26 27.30
N THR A 23 6.21 -29.33 26.51
CA THR A 23 6.41 -29.24 25.06
C THR A 23 5.20 -28.65 24.35
N LEU A 24 3.97 -28.98 24.76
CA LEU A 24 2.76 -28.36 24.23
C LEU A 24 2.67 -26.86 24.53
N VAL A 25 3.04 -26.45 25.75
CA VAL A 25 3.04 -25.03 26.14
C VAL A 25 4.09 -24.26 25.33
N LEU A 26 5.29 -24.80 25.16
CA LEU A 26 6.33 -24.20 24.34
C LEU A 26 5.92 -24.10 22.85
N LEU A 27 5.28 -25.12 22.31
CA LEU A 27 4.75 -25.09 20.94
C LEU A 27 3.69 -23.99 20.77
N ALA A 28 2.76 -23.87 21.72
CA ALA A 28 1.74 -22.83 21.69
C ALA A 28 2.35 -21.43 21.78
N ALA A 29 3.34 -21.23 22.66
CA ALA A 29 4.04 -19.96 22.82
C ALA A 29 4.82 -19.57 21.55
N THR A 30 5.53 -20.51 20.94
CA THR A 30 6.28 -20.25 19.69
C THR A 30 5.36 -19.91 18.52
N LEU A 31 4.22 -20.61 18.37
CA LEU A 31 3.21 -20.28 17.37
C LEU A 31 2.61 -18.88 17.58
N ALA A 32 2.31 -18.51 18.83
CA ALA A 32 1.79 -17.18 19.14
C ALA A 32 2.79 -16.06 18.81
N LEU A 33 4.07 -16.26 19.15
CA LEU A 33 5.14 -15.32 18.80
C LEU A 33 5.35 -15.23 17.29
N PHE A 34 5.31 -16.36 16.58
CA PHE A 34 5.45 -16.39 15.13
C PHE A 34 4.30 -15.66 14.44
N TYR A 35 3.05 -15.86 14.89
CA TYR A 35 1.89 -15.15 14.39
C TYR A 35 1.99 -13.63 14.65
N TYR A 36 2.42 -13.24 15.86
CA TYR A 36 2.64 -11.84 16.20
C TYR A 36 3.72 -11.18 15.31
N ALA A 37 4.82 -11.89 15.05
CA ALA A 37 5.87 -11.44 14.15
C ALA A 37 5.35 -11.25 12.71
N MET A 38 4.54 -12.19 12.19
CA MET A 38 3.92 -12.04 10.86
C MET A 38 3.00 -10.83 10.76
N ILE A 39 2.24 -10.51 11.81
CA ILE A 39 1.40 -9.30 11.85
C ILE A 39 2.26 -8.04 11.84
N GLN A 40 3.36 -8.01 12.60
CA GLN A 40 4.26 -6.84 12.62
C GLN A 40 5.05 -6.65 11.31
N MET A 41 5.44 -7.75 10.68
CA MET A 41 6.18 -7.73 9.41
C MET A 41 5.26 -7.46 8.21
N SER A 42 3.94 -7.58 8.37
CA SER A 42 3.01 -7.22 7.31
C SER A 42 3.18 -5.72 7.02
N PRO A 43 3.65 -5.35 5.81
CA PRO A 43 3.79 -3.95 5.47
C PRO A 43 2.41 -3.31 5.62
N LYS A 44 2.30 -2.29 6.48
CA LYS A 44 1.12 -1.44 6.49
C LYS A 44 0.94 -1.00 5.05
N LYS A 45 -0.20 -1.35 4.44
CA LYS A 45 -0.61 -0.74 3.18
C LYS A 45 -0.78 0.75 3.49
N THR A 46 0.29 1.52 3.32
CA THR A 46 0.20 2.96 3.13
C THR A 46 -0.65 3.07 1.89
N GLN A 47 -1.94 3.35 2.07
CA GLN A 47 -2.75 3.82 0.97
C GLN A 47 -2.05 5.09 0.51
N GLU A 48 -1.27 5.00 -0.58
CA GLU A 48 -0.75 6.19 -1.22
C GLU A 48 -1.99 7.04 -1.49
N GLU A 49 -2.05 8.24 -0.92
CA GLU A 49 -3.15 9.15 -1.16
C GLU A 49 -2.93 9.66 -2.59
N VAL A 50 -3.59 8.97 -3.51
CA VAL A 50 -3.47 9.22 -4.93
C VAL A 50 -4.43 10.32 -5.32
N GLU A 51 -3.92 11.38 -5.95
CA GLU A 51 -4.75 12.45 -6.51
C GLU A 51 -4.86 12.25 -8.03
N VAL A 52 -6.09 12.16 -8.55
CA VAL A 52 -6.32 12.06 -10.00
C VAL A 52 -6.57 13.44 -10.57
N LYS A 53 -5.79 13.82 -11.57
CA LYS A 53 -5.91 15.08 -12.30
C LYS A 53 -6.46 14.87 -13.70
N THR A 54 -7.09 15.92 -14.21
CA THR A 54 -7.68 16.01 -15.55
C THR A 54 -7.09 17.21 -16.26
N VAL A 55 -6.60 17.02 -17.48
CA VAL A 55 -6.09 18.08 -18.35
C VAL A 55 -7.17 18.46 -19.34
N ILE A 56 -7.44 19.75 -19.39
CA ILE A 56 -8.33 20.38 -20.36
C ILE A 56 -7.45 21.15 -21.33
N THR A 57 -7.64 20.95 -22.62
CA THR A 57 -6.93 21.65 -23.69
C THR A 57 -7.91 22.42 -24.55
N CYS A 58 -7.60 23.68 -24.83
CA CYS A 58 -8.33 24.46 -25.82
C CYS A 58 -7.88 24.09 -27.23
N THR A 59 -8.81 23.75 -28.14
CA THR A 59 -8.47 23.35 -29.51
C THR A 59 -7.96 24.50 -30.38
N SER A 60 -8.32 25.75 -30.06
CA SER A 60 -7.93 26.92 -30.85
C SER A 60 -6.54 27.44 -30.47
N THR A 61 -6.25 27.54 -29.17
CA THR A 61 -4.98 28.12 -28.67
C THR A 61 -3.96 27.07 -28.23
N GLY A 62 -4.39 25.81 -28.02
CA GLY A 62 -3.55 24.76 -27.44
C GLY A 62 -3.24 24.94 -25.95
N GLN A 63 -3.77 25.98 -25.30
CA GLN A 63 -3.56 26.19 -23.87
C GLN A 63 -4.15 25.03 -23.06
N THR A 64 -3.42 24.63 -22.03
CA THR A 64 -3.82 23.52 -21.14
C THR A 64 -4.07 24.01 -19.73
N THR A 65 -5.02 23.38 -19.05
CA THR A 65 -5.32 23.65 -17.64
C THR A 65 -5.57 22.34 -16.92
N GLU A 66 -4.97 22.18 -15.75
CA GLU A 66 -5.17 21.03 -14.88
C GLU A 66 -6.24 21.32 -13.83
N ARG A 67 -7.10 20.34 -13.56
CA ARG A 67 -7.99 20.36 -12.41
C ARG A 67 -8.12 18.98 -11.78
N ALA A 68 -8.64 18.94 -10.55
CA ALA A 68 -9.05 17.69 -9.93
C ALA A 68 -10.08 16.96 -10.80
N PHE A 69 -9.93 15.64 -10.89
CA PHE A 69 -10.88 14.78 -11.58
C PHE A 69 -12.27 14.90 -10.96
N GLN A 70 -13.28 15.00 -11.82
CA GLN A 70 -14.68 14.98 -11.41
C GLN A 70 -15.37 13.76 -12.01
N LYS A 71 -16.34 13.22 -11.26
CA LYS A 71 -17.13 12.07 -11.72
C LYS A 71 -17.81 12.41 -13.05
N GLY A 72 -17.59 11.57 -14.07
CA GLY A 72 -18.11 11.78 -15.42
C GLY A 72 -17.16 12.55 -16.36
N ASP A 73 -15.92 12.79 -15.96
CA ASP A 73 -14.86 13.17 -16.88
C ASP A 73 -14.33 11.97 -17.66
N TYR A 74 -14.10 12.16 -18.95
CA TYR A 74 -13.50 11.18 -19.85
C TYR A 74 -12.71 11.92 -20.93
N VAL A 75 -11.70 11.26 -21.47
CA VAL A 75 -10.88 11.81 -22.56
C VAL A 75 -11.73 12.01 -23.80
N GLY A 76 -11.69 13.20 -24.39
CA GLY A 76 -12.51 13.63 -25.51
C GLY A 76 -13.79 14.38 -25.14
N LYS A 77 -14.11 14.52 -23.84
CA LYS A 77 -15.28 15.28 -23.40
C LYS A 77 -15.11 16.77 -23.71
N ILE A 78 -16.10 17.36 -24.38
CA ILE A 78 -16.19 18.80 -24.62
C ILE A 78 -16.86 19.46 -23.42
N LEU A 79 -16.19 20.43 -22.80
CA LEU A 79 -16.66 21.15 -21.62
C LEU A 79 -17.32 22.50 -21.96
N GLY A 80 -17.13 22.99 -23.17
CA GLY A 80 -17.67 24.27 -23.64
C GLY A 80 -16.73 24.94 -24.63
N GLU A 81 -16.94 26.24 -24.83
CA GLU A 81 -16.12 27.08 -25.71
C GLU A 81 -14.92 27.63 -24.93
N CYS A 82 -13.77 27.74 -25.59
CA CYS A 82 -12.61 28.48 -25.11
C CYS A 82 -12.36 29.69 -26.02
N GLU A 83 -11.37 30.50 -25.65
CA GLU A 83 -10.96 31.68 -26.40
C GLU A 83 -10.74 31.39 -27.89
N ASN A 84 -10.98 32.39 -28.75
CA ASN A 84 -10.87 32.31 -30.20
C ASN A 84 -11.76 31.22 -30.84
N SER A 85 -13.02 31.10 -30.37
CA SER A 85 -14.03 30.16 -30.87
C SER A 85 -13.58 28.69 -30.86
N GLY A 86 -12.66 28.33 -29.96
CA GLY A 86 -12.21 26.96 -29.78
C GLY A 86 -13.11 26.16 -28.86
N GLN A 87 -12.85 24.86 -28.74
CA GLN A 87 -13.53 23.99 -27.79
C GLN A 87 -12.56 23.60 -26.67
N SER A 88 -13.04 23.63 -25.43
CA SER A 88 -12.34 23.07 -24.29
C SER A 88 -12.59 21.56 -24.24
N VAL A 89 -11.55 20.76 -24.46
CA VAL A 89 -11.64 19.30 -24.53
C VAL A 89 -10.75 18.66 -23.48
N ILE A 90 -11.25 17.64 -22.79
CA ILE A 90 -10.42 16.85 -21.88
C ILE A 90 -9.47 15.98 -22.72
N THR A 91 -8.16 16.16 -22.57
CA THR A 91 -7.16 15.44 -23.36
C THR A 91 -6.48 14.32 -22.61
N SER A 92 -6.33 14.43 -21.29
CA SER A 92 -5.74 13.37 -20.48
C SER A 92 -6.28 13.36 -19.05
N ILE A 93 -6.26 12.19 -18.44
CA ILE A 93 -6.58 11.95 -17.03
C ILE A 93 -5.45 11.09 -16.48
N PHE A 94 -4.80 11.54 -15.42
CA PHE A 94 -3.63 10.86 -14.89
C PHE A 94 -3.55 10.91 -13.37
N GLU A 95 -2.77 9.97 -12.86
CA GLU A 95 -2.52 9.80 -11.45
C GLU A 95 -1.33 10.62 -10.99
N VAL A 96 -1.49 11.40 -9.93
CA VAL A 96 -0.42 12.12 -9.27
C VAL A 96 -0.23 11.55 -7.87
N LYS A 97 0.99 11.05 -7.60
CA LYS A 97 1.40 10.71 -6.26
C LYS A 97 1.50 12.00 -5.46
N LYS A 98 0.69 12.13 -4.41
CA LYS A 98 0.75 13.27 -3.51
C LYS A 98 2.04 13.17 -2.71
N GLU A 99 3.02 14.00 -3.03
CA GLU A 99 4.22 14.18 -2.21
C GLU A 99 3.74 14.67 -0.83
N ILE A 100 3.75 13.79 0.18
CA ILE A 100 3.56 14.20 1.57
C ILE A 100 4.79 15.04 1.91
N ASN A 101 4.71 16.34 1.64
CA ASN A 101 5.70 17.31 2.06
C ASN A 101 5.68 17.29 3.60
N LYS A 102 6.58 16.50 4.21
CA LYS A 102 6.86 16.49 5.65
C LYS A 102 7.49 17.83 6.02
N SER A 103 6.70 18.90 5.95
CA SER A 103 7.10 20.20 6.44
C SER A 103 6.96 20.20 7.96
N LYS A 104 8.12 20.04 8.61
CA LYS A 104 8.48 20.46 9.97
C LYS A 104 7.46 20.19 11.11
N LYS A 105 7.85 19.29 12.01
CA LYS A 105 7.74 19.56 13.44
C LYS A 105 8.95 19.01 14.18
#